data_AF-A0A1H4WAS4-F1
#
_entry.id   AF-A0A1H4WAS4-F1
#
_cell.length_a   1.000
_cell.length_b   1.000
_cell.length_c   1.000
_cell.angle_alpha   90.00
_cell.angle_beta   90.00
_cell.angle_gamma   90.00
#
_symmetry.space_group_name_H-M   'P 1'
#
loop_
_entity.id
_entity.type
_entity.pdbx_description
1 polymer ?
#
loop_
_entity_poly.entity_id
_entity_poly.type
_entity_poly.pdbx_seq_one_letter_code
_entity_poly.pdbx_strand_id
1 'polypeptide(L)'
;MYQYRGNKPPATPAHDGMDPRARLAQAVQTIHRLKRAPAIRRWENVMRTPSPPPTVPNSRGKHRLNPAFTEWMMGQPAGWITAVDISANDQIKACGNGVVTQQALEALHRMAARQEQEGGADVSPRQAAVGEGLR
;
A
#
# COMPACT_ATOMS: atom_id res chain seq x y z
N MET A 1 4.71 45.75 45.47
CA MET A 1 5.66 44.67 45.81
C MET A 1 4.96 43.33 45.59
N TYR A 2 5.04 42.78 44.37
CA TYR A 2 4.37 41.52 44.01
C TYR A 2 5.26 40.35 44.44
N GLN A 3 4.77 39.50 45.35
CA GLN A 3 5.48 38.29 45.74
C GLN A 3 5.34 37.24 44.63
N TYR A 4 6.44 36.95 43.95
CA TYR A 4 6.55 35.86 43.00
C TYR A 4 6.63 34.55 43.79
N ARG A 5 5.51 33.85 43.97
CA ARG A 5 5.53 32.44 44.39
C ARG A 5 6.19 31.65 43.27
N GLY A 6 7.42 31.19 43.49
CA GLY A 6 8.10 30.28 42.59
C GLY A 6 7.33 28.98 42.47
N ASN A 7 6.53 28.84 41.40
CA ASN A 7 6.08 27.52 40.98
C ASN A 7 7.33 26.74 40.54
N LYS A 8 7.74 25.78 41.36
CA LYS A 8 8.70 24.76 40.98
C LYS A 8 8.21 24.16 39.65
N PRO A 9 9.01 24.12 38.58
CA PRO A 9 8.58 23.48 37.34
C PRO A 9 8.10 22.05 37.67
N PRO A 10 7.07 21.54 36.96
CA PRO A 10 6.61 20.17 37.17
C PRO A 10 7.83 19.26 37.08
N ALA A 11 7.92 18.30 38.01
CA ALA A 11 9.02 17.36 38.04
C ALA A 11 9.20 16.76 36.64
N THR A 12 10.41 16.86 36.10
CA THR A 12 10.79 16.15 34.87
C THR A 12 10.33 14.71 35.03
N PRO A 13 9.52 14.14 34.11
CA PRO A 13 9.12 12.75 34.24
C PRO A 13 10.39 11.92 34.40
N ALA A 14 10.38 11.02 35.39
CA ALA A 14 11.52 10.16 35.69
C ALA A 14 12.03 9.58 34.36
N HIS A 15 13.33 9.76 34.09
CA HIS A 15 13.94 9.19 32.90
C HIS A 15 13.68 7.69 32.93
N ASP A 16 12.81 7.20 32.05
CA ASP A 16 12.47 5.79 31.79
C ASP A 16 13.68 4.93 31.34
N GLY A 17 14.91 5.40 31.58
CA GLY A 17 16.17 4.77 31.17
C GLY A 17 16.44 4.84 29.67
N MET A 18 15.48 5.26 28.84
CA MET A 18 15.65 5.23 27.39
C MET A 18 16.65 6.30 26.92
N ASP A 19 17.55 5.93 26.00
CA ASP A 19 18.41 6.89 25.30
C ASP A 19 17.54 7.99 24.64
N PRO A 20 17.79 9.28 24.89
CA PRO A 20 17.10 10.39 24.24
C PRO A 20 17.01 10.27 22.71
N ARG A 21 18.04 9.70 22.04
CA ARG A 21 18.00 9.45 20.59
C ARG A 21 16.99 8.37 20.22
N ALA A 22 16.91 7.31 21.01
CA ALA A 22 15.95 6.25 20.80
C ALA A 22 14.50 6.71 21.06
N ARG A 23 14.28 7.60 22.05
CA ARG A 23 12.97 8.25 22.25
C ARG A 23 12.55 9.07 21.03
N LEU A 24 13.47 9.89 20.47
CA LEU A 24 13.19 10.67 19.28
C LEU A 24 12.85 9.77 18.08
N ALA A 25 13.62 8.69 17.87
CA ALA A 25 13.35 7.73 16.81
C ALA A 25 11.96 7.08 16.94
N GLN A 26 11.55 6.69 18.16
CA GLN A 26 10.25 6.09 18.41
C GLN A 26 9.09 7.09 18.24
N ALA A 27 9.28 8.35 18.67
CA ALA A 27 8.32 9.43 18.46
C ALA A 27 8.11 9.70 16.96
N VAL A 28 9.19 9.81 16.18
CA VAL A 28 9.13 10.01 14.72
C VAL A 28 8.43 8.85 14.02
N GLN A 29 8.72 7.59 14.39
CA GLN A 29 8.02 6.42 13.86
C GLN A 29 6.53 6.45 14.20
N THR A 30 6.17 6.85 15.42
CA THR A 30 4.79 6.99 15.86
C THR A 30 4.06 8.06 15.05
N ILE A 31 4.66 9.24 14.85
CA ILE A 31 4.11 10.31 14.01
C ILE A 31 3.88 9.85 12.57
N HIS A 32 4.85 9.15 11.98
CA HIS A 32 4.70 8.59 10.62
C HIS A 32 3.57 7.56 10.52
N ARG A 33 3.42 6.70 11.54
CA ARG A 33 2.32 5.74 11.61
C ARG A 33 0.97 6.46 11.71
N LEU A 34 0.87 7.46 12.59
CA LEU A 34 -0.35 8.26 12.76
C LEU A 34 -0.73 9.00 11.47
N LYS A 35 0.24 9.57 10.76
CA LYS A 35 0.02 10.24 9.47
C LYS A 35 -0.58 9.32 8.40
N ARG A 36 -0.20 8.03 8.40
CA ARG A 36 -0.68 7.04 7.43
C ARG A 36 -1.90 6.26 7.92
N ALA A 37 -2.27 6.36 9.20
CA ALA A 37 -3.34 5.58 9.81
C ALA A 37 -4.70 5.68 9.10
N PRO A 38 -5.15 6.85 8.59
CA PRO A 38 -6.40 6.91 7.82
C PRO A 38 -6.37 6.10 6.51
N ALA A 39 -5.21 6.05 5.83
CA ALA A 39 -5.04 5.25 4.62
C ALA A 39 -5.04 3.75 4.95
N ILE A 40 -4.32 3.37 6.01
CA ILE A 40 -4.28 1.98 6.49
C ILE A 40 -5.69 1.50 6.84
N ARG A 41 -6.47 2.26 7.62
CA ARG A 41 -7.85 1.88 7.98
C ARG A 41 -8.76 1.71 6.77
N ARG A 42 -8.67 2.60 5.78
CA ARG A 42 -9.43 2.46 4.54
C ARG A 42 -9.06 1.17 3.81
N TRP A 43 -7.77 0.85 3.76
CA TRP A 43 -7.32 -0.37 3.09
C TRP A 43 -7.68 -1.63 3.87
N GLU A 44 -7.63 -1.62 5.21
CA GLU A 44 -8.11 -2.71 6.06
C GLU A 44 -9.59 -3.03 5.79
N ASN A 45 -10.42 -1.99 5.59
CA ASN A 45 -11.82 -2.17 5.21
C ASN A 45 -11.98 -2.79 3.82
N VAL A 46 -11.17 -2.37 2.84
CA VAL A 46 -11.18 -2.95 1.47
C VAL A 46 -10.73 -4.40 1.50
N MET A 47 -9.64 -4.69 2.21
CA MET A 47 -9.01 -6.01 2.30
C MET A 47 -9.73 -6.96 3.26
N ARG A 48 -10.62 -6.44 4.11
CA ARG A 48 -11.30 -7.17 5.20
C ARG A 48 -10.34 -7.94 6.12
N THR A 49 -9.12 -7.43 6.23
CA THR A 49 -8.03 -8.01 7.02
C THR A 49 -7.22 -6.90 7.66
N PRO A 50 -6.69 -7.10 8.89
CA PRO A 50 -5.85 -6.11 9.54
C PRO A 50 -4.51 -5.95 8.80
N SER A 51 -3.93 -4.76 8.89
CA SER A 51 -2.64 -4.49 8.28
C SER A 51 -1.52 -5.28 8.98
N PRO A 52 -0.72 -6.06 8.24
CA PRO A 52 0.46 -6.71 8.81
C PRO A 52 1.48 -5.67 9.33
N PRO A 53 2.38 -6.05 10.26
CA PRO A 53 3.46 -5.16 10.67
C PRO A 53 4.30 -4.73 9.46
N PRO A 54 4.62 -3.44 9.29
CA PRO A 54 5.34 -2.96 8.10
C PRO A 54 6.78 -3.48 8.04
N THR A 55 7.38 -3.79 9.19
CA THR A 55 8.71 -4.38 9.27
C THR A 55 8.73 -5.57 10.22
N VAL A 56 9.67 -6.47 9.97
CA VAL A 56 9.95 -7.64 10.82
C VAL A 56 11.46 -7.71 11.11
N PRO A 57 11.88 -8.23 12.28
CA PRO A 57 13.28 -8.48 12.55
C PRO A 57 13.91 -9.43 11.52
N ASN A 58 15.18 -9.20 11.18
CA ASN A 58 16.00 -10.16 10.46
C ASN A 58 16.82 -11.01 11.43
N SER A 59 17.56 -11.99 10.89
CA SER A 59 18.42 -12.89 11.68
C SER A 59 19.54 -12.18 12.46
N ARG A 60 19.83 -10.91 12.14
CA ARG A 60 20.82 -10.06 12.80
C ARG A 60 20.18 -8.97 13.68
N GLY A 61 18.88 -9.09 14.00
CA GLY A 61 18.14 -8.16 14.83
C GLY A 61 17.80 -6.80 14.18
N LYS A 62 18.19 -6.54 12.93
CA LYS A 62 17.78 -5.33 12.19
C LYS A 62 16.39 -5.51 11.60
N HIS A 63 15.58 -4.47 11.61
CA HIS A 63 14.27 -4.49 10.96
C HIS A 63 14.41 -4.44 9.43
N ARG A 64 13.70 -5.33 8.74
CA ARG A 64 13.55 -5.33 7.28
C ARG A 64 12.07 -5.17 6.92
N LEU A 65 11.78 -4.76 5.68
CA LEU A 65 10.41 -4.72 5.16
C LEU A 65 9.76 -6.11 5.27
N ASN A 66 8.52 -6.16 5.74
CA ASN A 66 7.76 -7.40 5.85
C ASN A 66 7.12 -7.76 4.49
N PRO A 67 7.49 -8.89 3.85
CA PRO A 67 6.88 -9.29 2.58
C PRO A 67 5.35 -9.41 2.65
N ALA A 68 4.79 -9.90 3.77
CA ALA A 68 3.35 -10.02 3.96
C ALA A 68 2.64 -8.66 3.98
N PHE A 69 3.31 -7.62 4.51
CA PHE A 69 2.79 -6.26 4.45
C PHE A 69 2.76 -5.74 3.00
N THR A 70 3.82 -6.00 2.23
CA THR A 70 3.87 -5.59 0.83
C THR A 70 2.83 -6.33 -0.02
N GLU A 71 2.65 -7.64 0.19
CA GLU A 71 1.60 -8.44 -0.47
C GLU A 71 0.20 -7.88 -0.18
N TRP A 72 -0.07 -7.57 1.09
CA TRP A 72 -1.32 -6.93 1.52
C TRP A 72 -1.53 -5.54 0.91
N MET A 73 -0.47 -4.72 0.81
CA MET A 73 -0.53 -3.43 0.13
C MET A 73 -0.89 -3.55 -1.35
N MET A 74 -0.44 -4.61 -2.02
CA MET A 74 -0.76 -4.88 -3.42
C MET A 74 -2.17 -5.47 -3.61
N GLY A 75 -2.93 -5.63 -2.53
CA GLY A 75 -4.31 -6.09 -2.59
C GLY A 75 -4.46 -7.58 -2.83
N GLN A 76 -3.40 -8.36 -2.58
CA GLN A 76 -3.38 -9.80 -2.79
C GLN A 76 -3.97 -10.56 -1.59
N PRO A 77 -4.57 -11.74 -1.79
CA PRO A 77 -4.89 -12.65 -0.69
C PRO A 77 -3.63 -13.04 0.08
N ALA A 78 -3.79 -13.29 1.38
CA ALA A 78 -2.68 -13.73 2.23
C ALA A 78 -2.08 -15.05 1.71
N GLY A 79 -0.76 -15.08 1.56
CA GLY A 79 0.00 -16.21 1.05
C GLY A 79 0.16 -16.24 -0.48
N TRP A 80 -0.44 -15.31 -1.23
CA TRP A 80 -0.38 -15.34 -2.71
C TRP A 80 1.05 -15.36 -3.27
N ILE A 81 1.95 -14.60 -2.66
CA ILE A 81 3.39 -14.56 -2.98
C ILE A 81 4.19 -15.17 -1.83
N THR A 82 3.79 -14.88 -0.61
CA THR A 82 4.55 -15.20 0.60
C THR A 82 4.52 -16.68 0.98
N ALA A 83 3.60 -17.48 0.44
CA ALA A 83 3.61 -18.93 0.59
C ALA A 83 4.49 -19.65 -0.45
N VAL A 84 5.05 -18.93 -1.43
CA VAL A 84 5.96 -19.49 -2.43
C VAL A 84 7.37 -19.58 -1.84
N ASP A 85 8.05 -20.71 -2.08
CA ASP A 85 9.42 -20.98 -1.60
C ASP A 85 10.47 -20.20 -2.41
N ILE A 86 10.48 -18.89 -2.21
CA ILE A 86 11.46 -17.94 -2.77
C ILE A 86 11.97 -17.03 -1.67
N SER A 87 13.11 -16.37 -1.92
CA SER A 87 13.72 -15.50 -0.92
C SER A 87 12.80 -14.32 -0.57
N ALA A 88 12.89 -13.79 0.65
CA ALA A 88 12.11 -12.62 1.05
C ALA A 88 12.35 -11.38 0.16
N ASN A 89 13.54 -11.25 -0.42
CA ASN A 89 13.85 -10.19 -1.37
C ASN A 89 13.09 -10.39 -2.69
N ASP A 90 13.02 -11.64 -3.17
CA ASP A 90 12.26 -11.98 -4.37
C ASP A 90 10.75 -11.83 -4.16
N GLN A 91 10.23 -12.16 -2.97
CA GLN A 91 8.84 -11.89 -2.62
C GLN A 91 8.51 -10.39 -2.70
N ILE A 92 9.37 -9.53 -2.12
CA ILE A 92 9.19 -8.07 -2.17
C ILE A 92 9.29 -7.57 -3.61
N LYS A 93 10.25 -8.09 -4.40
CA LYS A 93 10.42 -7.73 -5.81
C LYS A 93 9.21 -8.14 -6.64
N ALA A 94 8.67 -9.34 -6.42
CA ALA A 94 7.45 -9.81 -7.07
C ALA A 94 6.24 -8.92 -6.72
N CYS A 95 6.09 -8.55 -5.44
CA CYS A 95 5.06 -7.59 -5.04
C CYS A 95 5.23 -6.24 -5.75
N GLY A 96 6.44 -5.67 -5.73
CA GLY A 96 6.73 -4.34 -6.29
C GLY A 96 6.63 -4.26 -7.81
N ASN A 97 6.88 -5.36 -8.52
CA ASN A 97 6.70 -5.46 -9.98
C ASN A 97 5.27 -5.82 -10.38
N GLY A 98 4.43 -6.20 -9.43
CA GLY A 98 3.03 -6.51 -9.66
C GLY A 98 2.15 -5.25 -9.80
N VAL A 99 0.86 -5.48 -9.95
CA VAL A 99 -0.17 -4.42 -9.98
C VAL A 99 -1.07 -4.55 -8.75
N VAL A 100 -1.68 -3.43 -8.32
CA VAL A 100 -2.70 -3.48 -7.27
C VAL A 100 -3.94 -4.17 -7.83
N THR A 101 -4.32 -5.32 -7.27
CA THR A 101 -5.34 -6.22 -7.85
C THR A 101 -6.67 -5.50 -8.11
N GLN A 102 -7.12 -4.66 -7.18
CA GLN A 102 -8.39 -3.92 -7.28
C GLN A 102 -8.33 -2.86 -8.39
N GLN A 103 -7.16 -2.25 -8.64
CA GLN A 103 -6.98 -1.30 -9.74
C GLN A 103 -6.95 -2.00 -11.09
N ALA A 104 -6.30 -3.17 -11.15
CA ALA A 104 -6.27 -3.99 -12.36
C ALA A 104 -7.68 -4.49 -12.73
N LEU A 105 -8.45 -4.95 -11.75
CA LEU A 105 -9.83 -5.38 -11.95
C LEU A 105 -10.72 -4.24 -12.49
N GLU A 106 -10.61 -3.05 -11.90
CA GLU A 106 -11.35 -1.87 -12.38
C GLU A 106 -10.96 -1.48 -13.80
N ALA A 107 -9.67 -1.55 -14.14
CA ALA A 107 -9.20 -1.28 -15.51
C ALA A 107 -9.82 -2.28 -16.51
N LEU A 108 -9.84 -3.57 -16.16
CA LEU A 108 -10.45 -4.61 -16.99
C LEU A 108 -11.96 -4.40 -17.16
N HIS A 109 -12.68 -4.04 -16.09
CA HIS A 109 -14.11 -3.72 -16.19
C HIS A 109 -14.38 -2.54 -17.13
N ARG A 110 -13.57 -1.46 -17.04
CA ARG A 110 -13.70 -0.30 -17.93
C ARG A 110 -13.41 -0.64 -19.39
N MET A 111 -12.40 -1.50 -19.63
CA MET A 111 -12.08 -1.95 -20.97
C MET A 111 -13.20 -2.80 -21.57
N ALA A 112 -13.76 -3.74 -20.80
CA ALA A 112 -14.88 -4.57 -21.24
C ALA A 112 -16.12 -3.72 -21.55
N ALA A 113 -16.49 -2.80 -20.66
CA ALA A 113 -17.63 -1.91 -20.87
C ALA A 113 -17.47 -1.01 -22.11
N ARG A 114 -16.24 -0.57 -22.42
CA ARG A 114 -15.93 0.17 -23.65
C ARG A 114 -16.13 -0.70 -24.90
N GLN A 115 -15.65 -1.95 -24.88
CA GLN A 115 -15.79 -2.87 -26.01
C GLN A 115 -17.25 -3.16 -26.34
N GLU A 116 -18.13 -3.28 -25.34
CA GLU A 116 -19.57 -3.47 -25.55
C GLU A 116 -20.23 -2.24 -26.20
N GLN A 117 -19.82 -1.03 -25.82
CA GLN A 117 -20.32 0.21 -26.42
C GLN A 117 -19.85 0.38 -27.87
N GLU A 118 -18.62 -0.05 -28.17
CA GLU A 118 -18.07 -0.06 -29.53
C GLU A 118 -18.71 -1.17 -30.38
N GLY A 119 -19.09 -2.31 -29.79
CA GLY A 119 -19.82 -3.39 -30.47
C GLY A 119 -21.30 -3.10 -30.76
N GLY A 120 -21.88 -2.08 -30.11
CA GLY A 120 -23.22 -1.56 -30.40
C GLY A 120 -23.27 -0.46 -31.46
N ALA A 121 -22.12 0.11 -31.83
CA ALA A 121 -21.98 1.02 -32.95
C ALA A 121 -21.60 0.18 -34.19
N ASP A 122 -22.60 -0.15 -35.01
CA ASP A 122 -22.49 -0.74 -36.35
C ASP A 122 -21.05 -0.91 -36.89
N VAL A 123 -20.47 -2.10 -36.67
CA VAL A 123 -19.28 -2.55 -37.39
C VAL A 123 -19.73 -3.18 -38.70
N SER A 124 -20.41 -2.40 -39.55
CA SER A 124 -20.59 -2.79 -40.94
C SER A 124 -19.20 -2.89 -41.55
N PRO A 125 -18.85 -4.02 -42.20
CA PRO A 125 -17.62 -4.11 -42.96
C PRO A 125 -17.63 -2.94 -43.93
N ARG A 126 -16.58 -2.10 -43.93
CA ARG A 126 -16.40 -1.12 -45.01
C ARG A 126 -16.53 -1.92 -46.30
N GLN A 127 -17.63 -1.73 -47.01
CA GLN A 127 -17.83 -2.33 -48.32
C GLN A 127 -16.60 -1.95 -49.10
N ALA A 128 -15.76 -2.93 -49.40
CA ALA A 128 -14.71 -2.78 -50.38
C ALA A 128 -15.44 -2.28 -51.62
N ALA A 129 -15.12 -1.05 -52.05
CA ALA A 129 -15.65 -0.50 -53.27
C ALA A 129 -15.25 -1.48 -54.38
N VAL A 130 -16.19 -2.36 -54.75
CA VAL A 130 -16.13 -3.09 -55.99
C VAL A 130 -16.29 -2.00 -57.04
N GLY A 131 -15.17 -1.61 -57.62
CA GLY A 131 -15.16 -0.76 -58.80
C GLY A 131 -15.84 -1.49 -59.94
N GLU A 132 -17.15 -1.34 -60.03
CA GLU A 132 -17.86 -1.57 -61.27
C GLU A 132 -17.51 -0.45 -62.25
N GLY A 133 -16.92 -0.85 -63.39
CA GLY A 133 -17.03 -0.13 -64.64
C GLY A 133 -15.82 0.72 -65.04
N LEU A 134 -14.99 0.17 -65.92
CA LEU A 134 -15.01 0.66 -67.30
C LEU A 134 -14.58 -0.45 -68.26
N ARG A 135 -15.19 -0.38 -69.44
CA ARG A 135 -15.06 -1.25 -70.62
C ARG A 135 -13.64 -1.36 -71.15
#